data_AF-A0A225UC63-F1
#
_entry.id   AF-A0A225UC63-F1
#
_cell.length_a   1.000
_cell.length_b   1.000
_cell.length_c   1.000
_cell.angle_alpha   90.00
_cell.angle_beta   90.00
_cell.angle_gamma   90.00
#
_symmetry.space_group_name_H-M   'P 1'
#
loop_
_entity.id
_entity.type
_entity.pdbx_description
1 polymer ?
#
loop_
_entity_poly.entity_id
_entity_poly.type
_entity_poly.pdbx_seq_one_letter_code
_entity_poly.pdbx_strand_id
1 'polypeptide(L)'
;MVANIHLDFTDDGTTDDERAYMVKMPYRQAVGAILYLARVTRPDILFTVGQLARHASAPRKMAWDAAKYLFRHLRATMVLKMKFQPTRDDIVVATDADDVSGSVVYLFGCPVAWASKKQTIVAKSSTDAEYISANNGIEDALMVQAIANESASNKHLQRSEHSEIQKTVDVKYHAVKDLIHKGELTAGYTPTGEMTADLLTKALVRTEFRRKRSMCSLVDTMV
;
A
#
# COMPACT_ATOMS: atom_id res chain seq x y z
N MET A 1 6.70 1.63 15.65
CA MET A 1 7.22 2.74 14.84
C MET A 1 8.48 2.19 14.23
N VAL A 2 8.45 1.75 12.98
CA VAL A 2 9.69 1.33 12.36
C VAL A 2 10.46 2.62 12.10
N ALA A 3 11.51 2.84 12.88
CA ALA A 3 12.34 4.03 12.77
C ALA A 3 12.90 4.08 11.35
N ASN A 4 12.69 5.20 10.66
CA ASN A 4 13.31 5.60 9.40
C ASN A 4 13.80 4.42 8.53
N ILE A 5 12.87 3.72 7.89
CA ILE A 5 13.20 2.77 6.81
C ILE A 5 13.30 3.50 5.48
N HIS A 6 13.88 4.70 5.47
CA HIS A 6 14.57 5.10 4.27
C HIS A 6 15.84 4.25 4.25
N LEU A 7 15.72 3.03 3.71
CA LEU A 7 16.85 2.18 3.32
C LEU A 7 17.49 2.72 2.04
N ASP A 8 17.40 4.03 1.83
CA ASP A 8 18.06 4.73 0.74
C ASP A 8 19.55 4.66 1.06
N PHE A 9 20.22 3.82 0.29
CA PHE A 9 21.62 3.51 0.49
C PHE A 9 22.42 4.80 0.44
N THR A 10 23.16 5.09 1.50
CA THR A 10 24.41 5.83 1.34
C THR A 10 25.34 4.95 0.48
N ASP A 11 26.10 5.58 -0.42
CA ASP A 11 26.89 4.96 -1.50
C ASP A 11 28.10 4.14 -1.01
N ASP A 12 28.13 3.81 0.29
CA ASP A 12 29.12 2.97 0.93
C ASP A 12 29.00 1.53 0.41
N GLY A 13 30.09 1.07 -0.21
CA GLY A 13 30.25 -0.29 -0.67
C GLY A 13 30.10 -1.29 0.49
N THR A 14 29.57 -2.47 0.18
CA THR A 14 29.43 -3.57 1.15
C THR A 14 30.77 -4.26 1.38
N THR A 15 31.17 -4.42 2.64
CA THR A 15 32.35 -5.22 3.02
C THR A 15 32.10 -6.70 2.75
N ASP A 16 33.15 -7.45 2.38
CA ASP A 16 33.05 -8.89 2.10
C ASP A 16 32.55 -9.70 3.31
N ASP A 17 32.90 -9.28 4.52
CA ASP A 17 32.41 -9.89 5.77
C ASP A 17 30.88 -9.75 5.91
N GLU A 18 30.32 -8.61 5.53
CA GLU A 18 28.87 -8.37 5.59
C GLU A 18 28.15 -9.26 4.57
N ARG A 19 28.70 -9.40 3.36
CA ARG A 19 28.16 -10.29 2.34
C ARG A 19 28.18 -11.74 2.81
N ALA A 20 29.29 -12.21 3.36
CA ALA A 20 29.43 -13.56 3.89
C ALA A 20 28.44 -13.85 5.05
N TYR A 21 28.18 -12.85 5.90
CA TYR A 21 27.16 -12.95 6.94
C TYR A 21 25.74 -13.03 6.35
N MET A 22 25.43 -12.17 5.39
CA MET A 22 24.08 -12.06 4.80
C MET A 22 23.67 -13.27 3.96
N VAL A 23 24.61 -13.96 3.32
CA VAL A 23 24.36 -15.22 2.60
C VAL A 23 23.78 -16.30 3.52
N LYS A 24 24.13 -16.29 4.81
CA LYS A 24 23.64 -17.27 5.80
C LYS A 24 22.25 -16.94 6.32
N MET A 25 21.74 -15.74 6.10
CA MET A 25 20.49 -15.26 6.67
C MET A 25 19.31 -15.56 5.73
N PRO A 26 18.16 -16.05 6.25
CA PRO A 26 16.98 -16.38 5.44
C PRO A 26 16.17 -15.11 5.07
N TYR A 27 16.82 -14.09 4.52
CA TYR A 27 16.21 -12.77 4.28
C TYR A 27 14.96 -12.86 3.39
N ARG A 28 15.06 -13.53 2.24
CA ARG A 28 13.94 -13.65 1.28
C ARG A 28 12.75 -14.39 1.87
N GLN A 29 13.00 -15.45 2.63
CA GLN A 29 11.96 -16.23 3.30
C GLN A 29 11.25 -15.38 4.36
N ALA A 30 12.02 -14.64 5.15
CA ALA A 30 11.50 -13.74 6.17
C ALA A 30 10.63 -12.63 5.57
N VAL A 31 11.08 -11.97 4.49
CA VAL A 31 10.30 -10.94 3.79
C VAL A 31 9.06 -11.52 3.12
N GLY A 32 9.15 -12.73 2.54
CA GLY A 32 8.00 -13.42 1.96
C GLY A 32 6.91 -13.73 2.98
N ALA A 33 7.29 -14.20 4.17
CA ALA A 33 6.34 -14.52 5.24
C ALA A 33 5.54 -13.29 5.72
N ILE A 34 6.22 -12.15 5.90
CA ILE A 34 5.56 -10.91 6.34
C ILE A 34 4.78 -10.21 5.21
N LEU A 35 5.14 -10.45 3.94
CA LEU A 35 4.41 -9.91 2.80
C LEU A 35 2.98 -10.44 2.72
N TYR A 36 2.76 -11.72 3.06
CA TYR A 36 1.42 -12.27 3.15
C TYR A 36 0.58 -11.53 4.20
N LEU A 37 1.11 -11.35 5.42
CA LEU A 37 0.42 -10.61 6.48
C LEU A 37 0.10 -9.18 6.04
N ALA A 38 1.07 -8.50 5.42
CA ALA A 38 0.93 -7.14 4.92
C ALA A 38 -0.19 -7.00 3.88
N ARG A 39 -0.34 -7.98 2.99
CA ARG A 39 -1.36 -7.98 1.92
C ARG A 39 -2.75 -8.33 2.41
N VAL A 40 -2.88 -9.19 3.43
CA VAL A 40 -4.16 -9.80 3.80
C VAL A 40 -4.77 -9.20 5.06
N THR A 41 -3.97 -8.87 6.08
CA THR A 41 -4.51 -8.52 7.41
C THR A 41 -3.88 -7.29 8.06
N ARG A 42 -2.71 -6.85 7.58
CA ARG A 42 -1.89 -5.81 8.22
C ARG A 42 -1.49 -4.72 7.24
N PRO A 43 -2.43 -3.84 6.82
CA PRO A 43 -2.11 -2.72 5.93
C PRO A 43 -1.03 -1.79 6.51
N ASP A 44 -0.93 -1.72 7.84
CA ASP A 44 0.01 -0.87 8.57
C ASP A 44 1.49 -1.19 8.35
N ILE A 45 1.83 -2.40 7.91
CA ILE A 45 3.21 -2.79 7.64
C ILE A 45 3.55 -2.80 6.14
N LEU A 46 2.58 -2.59 5.27
CA LEU A 46 2.73 -2.79 3.83
C LEU A 46 3.82 -1.92 3.22
N PHE A 47 3.87 -0.64 3.58
CA PHE A 47 4.92 0.26 3.12
C PHE A 47 6.31 -0.26 3.52
N THR A 48 6.47 -0.65 4.79
CA THR A 48 7.72 -1.20 5.32
C THR A 48 8.15 -2.47 4.58
N VAL A 49 7.23 -3.40 4.36
CA VAL A 49 7.53 -4.63 3.65
C VAL A 49 7.91 -4.34 2.20
N GLY A 50 7.24 -3.38 1.57
CA GLY A 50 7.58 -2.88 0.23
C GLY A 50 9.02 -2.36 0.16
N GLN A 51 9.48 -1.62 1.17
CA GLN A 51 10.88 -1.20 1.27
C GLN A 51 11.83 -2.39 1.41
N LEU A 52 11.57 -3.30 2.36
CA LEU A 52 12.41 -4.49 2.58
C LEU A 52 12.51 -5.39 1.33
N ALA A 53 11.42 -5.53 0.58
CA ALA A 53 11.38 -6.35 -0.63
C ALA A 53 12.33 -5.83 -1.73
N ARG A 54 12.61 -4.52 -1.79
CA ARG A 54 13.56 -3.92 -2.74
C ARG A 54 14.99 -4.47 -2.57
N HIS A 55 15.34 -4.86 -1.34
CA HIS A 55 16.66 -5.39 -1.00
C HIS A 55 16.71 -6.93 -1.06
N ALA A 56 15.67 -7.61 -1.55
CA ALA A 56 15.63 -9.07 -1.57
C ALA A 56 16.68 -9.70 -2.47
N SER A 57 17.10 -9.00 -3.54
CA SER A 57 18.14 -9.48 -4.47
C SER A 57 19.51 -9.55 -3.79
N ALA A 58 19.92 -8.44 -3.17
CA ALA A 58 21.17 -8.24 -2.46
C ALA A 58 20.91 -7.59 -1.08
N PRO A 59 20.56 -8.38 -0.05
CA PRO A 59 20.19 -7.85 1.25
C PRO A 59 21.43 -7.40 2.03
N ARG A 60 21.33 -6.22 2.66
CA ARG A 60 22.36 -5.69 3.58
C ARG A 60 21.99 -5.99 5.03
N LYS A 61 22.96 -5.92 5.94
CA LYS A 61 22.76 -6.11 7.39
C LYS A 61 21.74 -5.14 7.95
N MET A 62 21.77 -3.88 7.50
CA MET A 62 20.78 -2.87 7.90
C MET A 62 19.35 -3.28 7.52
N ALA A 63 19.15 -3.82 6.30
CA ALA A 63 17.85 -4.33 5.86
C ALA A 63 17.41 -5.55 6.70
N TRP A 64 18.35 -6.41 7.09
CA TRP A 64 18.05 -7.54 7.99
C TRP A 64 17.66 -7.09 9.40
N ASP A 65 18.34 -6.07 9.94
CA ASP A 65 18.01 -5.49 11.23
C ASP A 65 16.63 -4.82 11.22
N ALA A 66 16.27 -4.15 10.12
CA ALA A 66 14.94 -3.61 9.88
C ALA A 66 13.87 -4.72 9.78
N ALA A 67 14.14 -5.83 9.08
CA ALA A 67 13.24 -6.98 9.04
C ALA A 67 13.01 -7.57 10.45
N LYS A 68 14.07 -7.80 11.24
CA LYS A 68 13.96 -8.25 12.63
C LYS A 68 13.18 -7.25 13.50
N TYR A 69 13.34 -5.96 13.28
CA TYR A 69 12.52 -4.95 13.95
C TYR A 69 11.04 -5.12 13.61
N LEU A 70 10.70 -5.32 12.33
CA LEU A 70 9.32 -5.54 11.92
C LEU A 70 8.71 -6.79 12.57
N PHE A 71 9.46 -7.90 12.69
CA PHE A 71 8.98 -9.08 13.44
C PHE A 71 8.71 -8.77 14.92
N ARG A 72 9.60 -8.01 15.58
CA ARG A 72 9.35 -7.56 16.97
C ARG A 72 8.12 -6.69 17.07
N HIS A 73 7.89 -5.81 16.09
CA HIS A 73 6.68 -5.00 16.02
C HIS A 73 5.42 -5.86 15.87
N LEU A 74 5.44 -6.83 14.96
CA LEU A 74 4.34 -7.78 14.75
C LEU A 74 4.02 -8.55 16.04
N ARG A 75 5.04 -9.04 16.75
CA ARG A 75 4.87 -9.70 18.05
C ARG A 75 4.24 -8.78 19.09
N ALA A 76 4.72 -7.54 19.19
CA ALA A 76 4.19 -6.56 20.13
C ALA A 76 2.76 -6.10 19.81
N THR A 77 2.29 -6.32 18.58
CA THR A 77 0.95 -5.90 18.14
C THR A 77 0.09 -7.07 17.65
N MET A 78 0.35 -8.28 18.15
CA MET A 78 -0.40 -9.48 17.75
C MET A 78 -1.89 -9.44 18.14
N VAL A 79 -2.25 -8.59 19.11
CA VAL A 79 -3.63 -8.41 19.59
C VAL A 79 -4.50 -7.59 18.64
N LEU A 80 -3.89 -6.89 17.66
CA LEU A 80 -4.64 -6.06 16.72
C LEU A 80 -5.46 -6.91 15.75
N LYS A 81 -6.67 -6.46 15.45
CA LYS A 81 -7.60 -7.10 14.52
C LYS A 81 -8.25 -6.06 13.63
N MET A 82 -8.57 -6.45 12.39
CA MET A 82 -9.41 -5.64 11.52
C MET A 82 -10.85 -5.74 11.98
N LYS A 83 -11.45 -4.59 12.26
CA LYS A 83 -12.85 -4.46 12.68
C LYS A 83 -13.69 -3.95 11.51
N PHE A 84 -14.44 -4.85 10.90
CA PHE A 84 -15.40 -4.50 9.85
C PHE A 84 -16.69 -4.00 10.50
N GLN A 85 -16.95 -2.69 10.40
CA GLN A 85 -18.19 -2.06 10.83
C GLN A 85 -18.69 -1.20 9.68
N PRO A 86 -19.73 -1.64 8.94
CA PRO A 86 -20.23 -0.88 7.82
C PRO A 86 -20.84 0.43 8.33
N THR A 87 -20.40 1.55 7.76
CA THR A 87 -20.86 2.91 8.13
C THR A 87 -21.49 3.66 6.97
N ARG A 88 -21.29 3.18 5.74
CA ARG A 88 -21.73 3.82 4.49
C ARG A 88 -22.19 2.78 3.50
N ASP A 89 -22.83 3.21 2.43
CA ASP A 89 -23.32 2.36 1.33
C ASP A 89 -22.64 2.70 -0.01
N ASP A 90 -21.32 2.95 0.03
CA ASP A 90 -20.50 3.35 -1.11
C ASP A 90 -19.14 2.66 -1.13
N ILE A 91 -18.46 2.80 -2.29
CA ILE A 91 -17.04 2.47 -2.44
C ILE A 91 -16.26 3.78 -2.44
N VAL A 92 -15.27 3.89 -1.56
CA VAL A 92 -14.42 5.08 -1.42
C VAL A 92 -12.97 4.66 -1.60
N VAL A 93 -12.19 5.44 -2.34
CA VAL A 93 -10.76 5.21 -2.51
C VAL A 93 -9.98 6.36 -1.91
N ALA A 94 -9.12 6.06 -0.95
CA ALA A 94 -8.11 6.99 -0.48
C ALA A 94 -6.80 6.73 -1.22
N THR A 95 -6.21 7.75 -1.82
CA THR A 95 -4.94 7.65 -2.54
C THR A 95 -3.96 8.72 -2.07
N ASP A 96 -2.71 8.35 -1.95
CA ASP A 96 -1.59 9.26 -1.71
C ASP A 96 -0.45 8.89 -2.66
N ALA A 97 0.38 9.87 -3.00
CA ALA A 97 1.47 9.68 -3.93
C ALA A 97 2.68 10.53 -3.56
N ASP A 98 3.83 9.87 -3.52
CA ASP A 98 5.15 10.50 -3.48
C ASP A 98 6.04 9.67 -4.43
N ASP A 99 7.21 9.20 -4.02
CA ASP A 99 7.97 8.15 -4.76
C ASP A 99 7.23 6.80 -4.87
N VAL A 100 6.25 6.60 -3.99
CA VAL A 100 5.42 5.41 -3.89
C VAL A 100 3.96 5.84 -4.02
N SER A 101 3.20 5.13 -4.84
CA SER A 101 1.75 5.27 -4.91
C SER A 101 1.11 4.34 -3.88
N GLY A 102 0.30 4.91 -3.00
CA GLY A 102 -0.49 4.19 -2.00
C GLY A 102 -1.98 4.35 -2.25
N SER A 103 -2.73 3.25 -2.15
CA SER A 103 -4.19 3.26 -2.26
C SER A 103 -4.83 2.39 -1.16
N VAL A 104 -5.97 2.84 -0.65
CA VAL A 104 -6.86 2.06 0.21
C VAL A 104 -8.27 2.14 -0.36
N VAL A 105 -8.85 0.99 -0.68
CA VAL A 105 -10.23 0.86 -1.12
C VAL A 105 -11.10 0.47 0.07
N TYR A 106 -12.11 1.28 0.32
CA TYR A 106 -13.13 1.08 1.31
C TYR A 106 -14.41 0.62 0.63
N LEU A 107 -14.99 -0.48 1.10
CA LEU A 107 -16.32 -0.95 0.76
C LEU A 107 -17.20 -0.81 2.00
N PHE A 108 -18.31 -0.09 1.89
CA PHE A 108 -19.22 0.20 3.00
C PHE A 108 -18.53 0.90 4.20
N GLY A 109 -17.50 1.68 3.92
CA GLY A 109 -16.67 2.32 4.96
C GLY A 109 -15.62 1.40 5.62
N CYS A 110 -15.49 0.14 5.18
CA CYS A 110 -14.48 -0.78 5.67
C CYS A 110 -13.35 -0.99 4.66
N PRO A 111 -12.06 -0.99 5.07
CA PRO A 111 -10.96 -1.23 4.16
C PRO A 111 -10.95 -2.69 3.70
N VAL A 112 -11.07 -2.93 2.40
CA VAL A 112 -11.13 -4.28 1.80
C VAL A 112 -9.96 -4.58 0.88
N ALA A 113 -9.34 -3.56 0.30
CA ALA A 113 -8.14 -3.70 -0.51
C ALA A 113 -7.19 -2.54 -0.27
N TRP A 114 -5.90 -2.80 -0.39
CA TRP A 114 -4.86 -1.78 -0.25
C TRP A 114 -3.61 -2.14 -1.04
N ALA A 115 -2.88 -1.12 -1.49
CA ALA A 115 -1.65 -1.30 -2.24
C ALA A 115 -0.62 -0.22 -1.90
N SER A 116 0.65 -0.62 -1.92
CA SER A 116 1.81 0.26 -1.86
C SER A 116 2.74 -0.17 -2.99
N LYS A 117 2.85 0.65 -4.03
CA LYS A 117 3.58 0.32 -5.26
C LYS A 117 4.55 1.45 -5.60
N LYS A 118 5.81 1.10 -5.88
CA LYS A 118 6.77 2.08 -6.42
C LYS A 118 6.27 2.54 -7.79
N GLN A 119 6.36 3.83 -8.07
CA GLN A 119 5.99 4.34 -9.37
C GLN A 119 6.94 3.79 -10.44
N THR A 120 6.38 3.13 -11.46
CA THR A 120 7.14 2.63 -12.62
C THR A 120 7.32 3.70 -13.68
N ILE A 121 6.47 4.73 -13.67
CA ILE A 121 6.50 5.87 -14.58
C ILE A 121 7.13 7.03 -13.83
N VAL A 122 8.09 7.71 -14.45
CA VAL A 122 8.69 8.92 -13.89
C VAL A 122 7.66 10.05 -13.97
N ALA A 123 7.05 10.38 -12.84
CA ALA A 123 6.22 11.56 -12.69
C ALA A 123 7.11 12.81 -12.74
N LYS A 124 6.72 13.81 -13.55
CA LYS A 124 7.46 15.08 -13.65
C LYS A 124 7.02 16.08 -12.58
N SER A 125 5.89 15.83 -11.92
CA SER A 125 5.32 16.65 -10.86
C SER A 125 4.62 15.79 -9.81
N SER A 126 4.38 16.35 -8.61
CA SER A 126 3.57 15.71 -7.57
C SER A 126 2.13 15.47 -8.04
N THR A 127 1.59 16.37 -8.87
CA THR A 127 0.26 16.20 -9.47
C THR A 127 0.21 14.97 -10.37
N ASP A 128 1.24 14.74 -11.20
CA ASP A 128 1.30 13.54 -12.05
C ASP A 128 1.35 12.25 -11.20
N ALA A 129 2.12 12.27 -10.12
CA ALA A 129 2.19 11.18 -9.16
C ALA A 129 0.82 10.89 -8.51
N GLU A 130 0.08 11.92 -8.11
CA GLU A 130 -1.27 11.81 -7.57
C GLU A 130 -2.23 11.16 -8.58
N TYR A 131 -2.20 11.56 -9.85
CA TYR A 131 -3.03 10.95 -10.89
C TYR A 131 -2.70 9.48 -11.16
N ILE A 132 -1.41 9.12 -11.15
CA ILE A 132 -0.98 7.73 -11.28
C ILE A 132 -1.52 6.90 -10.11
N SER A 133 -1.44 7.42 -8.89
CA SER A 133 -1.93 6.75 -7.68
C SER A 133 -3.46 6.61 -7.71
N ALA A 134 -4.17 7.69 -8.07
CA ALA A 134 -5.61 7.72 -8.25
C ALA A 134 -6.07 6.65 -9.25
N ASN A 135 -5.47 6.58 -10.43
CA ASN A 135 -5.81 5.56 -11.44
C ASN A 135 -5.62 4.14 -10.90
N ASN A 136 -4.49 3.87 -10.21
CA ASN A 136 -4.25 2.54 -9.64
C ASN A 136 -5.31 2.19 -8.57
N GLY A 137 -5.68 3.15 -7.72
CA GLY A 137 -6.73 2.96 -6.72
C GLY A 137 -8.12 2.75 -7.32
N ILE A 138 -8.42 3.44 -8.43
CA ILE A 138 -9.66 3.25 -9.20
C ILE A 138 -9.71 1.86 -9.81
N GLU A 139 -8.61 1.37 -10.41
CA GLU A 139 -8.54 -0.01 -10.95
C GLU A 139 -8.83 -1.05 -9.85
N ASP A 140 -8.24 -0.89 -8.66
CA ASP A 140 -8.51 -1.76 -7.51
C ASP A 140 -9.99 -1.66 -7.06
N ALA A 141 -10.58 -0.47 -7.07
CA ALA A 141 -11.98 -0.25 -6.68
C ALA A 141 -12.99 -0.82 -7.68
N LEU A 142 -12.72 -0.69 -8.98
CA LEU A 142 -13.53 -1.32 -10.03
C LEU A 142 -13.51 -2.84 -9.90
N MET A 143 -12.37 -3.43 -9.53
CA MET A 143 -12.27 -4.86 -9.25
C MET A 143 -13.13 -5.26 -8.05
N VAL A 144 -13.09 -4.50 -6.95
CA VAL A 144 -13.94 -4.73 -5.78
C VAL A 144 -15.42 -4.61 -6.15
N GLN A 145 -15.79 -3.60 -6.94
CA GLN A 145 -17.16 -3.39 -7.41
C GLN A 145 -17.64 -4.55 -8.29
N ALA A 146 -16.80 -5.04 -9.21
CA ALA A 146 -17.13 -6.19 -10.05
C ALA A 146 -17.42 -7.44 -9.21
N ILE A 147 -16.55 -7.74 -8.24
CA ILE A 147 -16.73 -8.89 -7.33
C ILE A 147 -17.99 -8.73 -6.47
N ALA A 148 -18.24 -7.52 -5.95
CA ALA A 148 -19.44 -7.24 -5.16
C ALA A 148 -20.72 -7.43 -5.99
N ASN A 149 -20.71 -6.98 -7.25
CA ASN A 149 -21.84 -7.11 -8.17
C ASN A 149 -22.06 -8.57 -8.61
N GLU A 150 -21.00 -9.35 -8.86
CA GLU A 150 -21.10 -10.78 -9.15
C GLU A 150 -21.71 -11.56 -7.97
N SER A 151 -21.36 -11.17 -6.74
CA SER A 151 -21.91 -11.76 -5.52
C SER A 151 -23.39 -11.43 -5.32
N ALA A 152 -23.84 -10.26 -5.80
CA ALA A 152 -25.21 -9.77 -5.68
C ALA A 152 -26.12 -10.17 -6.87
N SER A 153 -25.55 -10.59 -8.00
CA SER A 153 -26.28 -10.97 -9.21
C SER A 153 -25.40 -11.79 -10.16
N ASN A 154 -25.93 -12.91 -10.69
CA ASN A 154 -25.35 -13.73 -11.76
C ASN A 154 -25.19 -12.94 -13.08
N LYS A 155 -24.36 -11.90 -13.12
CA LYS A 155 -24.04 -11.12 -14.31
C LYS A 155 -22.53 -11.12 -14.49
N HIS A 156 -22.09 -11.92 -15.44
CA HIS A 156 -20.71 -12.02 -15.89
C HIS A 156 -20.29 -10.66 -16.47
N LEU A 157 -19.40 -9.94 -15.80
CA LEU A 157 -18.83 -8.70 -16.34
C LEU A 157 -17.64 -9.08 -17.22
N GLN A 158 -17.72 -8.79 -18.52
CA GLN A 158 -16.59 -9.00 -19.43
C GLN A 158 -15.49 -7.99 -19.14
N ARG A 159 -14.32 -8.52 -18.77
CA ARG A 159 -13.08 -7.77 -18.59
C ARG A 159 -12.52 -7.38 -19.96
N SER A 160 -12.30 -6.09 -20.20
CA SER A 160 -11.38 -5.67 -21.27
C SER A 160 -9.95 -5.93 -20.79
N GLU A 161 -9.28 -6.90 -21.39
CA GLU A 161 -7.86 -7.13 -21.19
C GLU A 161 -7.07 -5.95 -21.75
N HIS A 162 -6.73 -4.98 -20.91
CA HIS A 162 -5.72 -4.01 -21.27
C HIS A 162 -4.34 -4.59 -20.97
N SER A 163 -3.61 -4.91 -22.03
CA SER A 163 -2.23 -5.38 -21.98
C SER A 163 -1.34 -4.42 -21.18
N GLU A 164 -0.35 -4.99 -20.49
CA GLU A 164 0.68 -4.28 -19.72
C GLU A 164 1.69 -3.55 -20.62
N ILE A 165 1.22 -2.86 -21.66
CA ILE A 165 2.07 -2.02 -22.51
C ILE A 165 2.10 -0.63 -21.90
N GLN A 166 3.29 -0.21 -21.46
CA GLN A 166 3.67 1.11 -20.94
C GLN A 166 2.60 2.21 -21.09
N LYS A 167 1.66 2.28 -20.13
CA LYS A 167 0.66 3.35 -20.11
C LYS A 167 1.34 4.62 -19.63
N THR A 168 1.38 5.66 -20.46
CA THR A 168 1.94 6.96 -20.09
C THR A 168 1.09 7.63 -19.01
N VAL A 169 1.64 8.67 -18.38
CA VAL A 169 0.90 9.53 -17.42
C VAL A 169 -0.39 10.04 -18.06
N ASP A 170 -0.32 10.46 -19.32
CA ASP A 170 -1.46 11.00 -20.06
C ASP A 170 -2.62 10.00 -20.16
N VAL A 171 -2.34 8.72 -20.43
CA VAL A 171 -3.38 7.67 -20.51
C VAL A 171 -4.09 7.52 -19.17
N LYS A 172 -3.34 7.48 -18.06
CA LYS A 172 -3.92 7.36 -16.72
C LYS A 172 -4.72 8.62 -16.36
N TYR A 173 -4.20 9.79 -16.70
CA TYR A 173 -4.87 11.06 -16.49
C TYR A 173 -6.21 11.15 -17.21
N HIS A 174 -6.23 10.79 -18.50
CA HIS A 174 -7.45 10.77 -19.30
C HIS A 174 -8.46 9.75 -18.76
N ALA A 175 -8.01 8.56 -18.35
CA ALA A 175 -8.90 7.55 -17.76
C ALA A 175 -9.62 8.06 -16.50
N VAL A 176 -8.91 8.73 -15.58
CA VAL A 176 -9.53 9.32 -14.38
C VAL A 176 -10.50 10.43 -14.76
N LYS A 177 -10.12 11.32 -15.68
CA LYS A 177 -10.99 12.41 -16.13
C LYS A 177 -12.26 11.92 -16.82
N ASP A 178 -12.16 10.88 -17.64
CA ASP A 178 -13.30 10.32 -18.36
C ASP A 178 -14.33 9.76 -17.38
N LEU A 179 -13.90 9.08 -16.31
CA LEU A 179 -14.79 8.57 -15.27
C LEU A 179 -15.49 9.69 -14.49
N ILE A 180 -14.78 10.79 -14.21
CA ILE A 180 -15.37 11.98 -13.57
C ILE A 180 -16.39 12.62 -14.52
N HIS A 181 -16.06 12.76 -15.80
CA HIS A 181 -16.94 13.37 -16.79
C HIS A 181 -18.23 12.55 -17.00
N LYS A 182 -18.15 11.21 -16.95
CA LYS A 182 -19.29 10.30 -17.00
C LYS A 182 -20.14 10.31 -15.71
N GLY A 183 -19.69 10.95 -14.64
CA GLY A 183 -20.36 10.95 -13.34
C GLY A 183 -20.22 9.63 -12.56
N GLU A 184 -19.34 8.72 -13.01
CA GLU A 184 -19.07 7.43 -12.35
C GLU A 184 -18.09 7.59 -11.17
N LEU A 185 -17.33 8.69 -11.13
CA LEU A 185 -16.37 9.01 -10.08
C LEU A 185 -16.59 10.43 -9.56
N THR A 186 -16.67 10.59 -8.23
CA THR A 186 -16.63 11.90 -7.57
C THR A 186 -15.30 12.08 -6.86
N ALA A 187 -14.53 13.08 -7.27
CA ALA A 187 -13.28 13.43 -6.60
C ALA A 187 -13.55 14.32 -5.37
N GLY A 188 -12.98 13.96 -4.22
CA GLY A 188 -13.07 14.72 -2.98
C GLY A 188 -11.69 14.96 -2.38
N TYR A 189 -11.50 16.15 -1.78
CA TYR A 189 -10.28 16.46 -1.05
C TYR A 189 -10.32 15.86 0.36
N THR A 190 -9.24 15.19 0.77
CA THR A 190 -9.06 14.69 2.14
C THR A 190 -7.81 15.33 2.75
N PRO A 191 -7.90 15.97 3.93
CA PRO A 191 -6.73 16.54 4.59
C PRO A 191 -5.65 15.50 4.92
N THR A 192 -4.38 15.90 4.93
CA THR A 192 -3.22 15.01 5.21
C THR A 192 -3.33 14.29 6.57
N GLY A 193 -3.98 14.89 7.56
CA GLY A 193 -4.20 14.26 8.87
C GLY A 193 -5.19 13.08 8.85
N GLU A 194 -6.01 13.00 7.81
CA GLU A 194 -7.06 11.98 7.61
C GLU A 194 -6.77 11.07 6.41
N MET A 195 -5.77 11.40 5.60
CA MET A 195 -5.35 10.60 4.45
C MET A 195 -4.77 9.26 4.91
N THR A 196 -5.57 8.19 4.86
CA THR A 196 -5.15 6.86 5.30
C THR A 196 -4.10 6.24 4.38
N ALA A 197 -4.07 6.65 3.11
CA ALA A 197 -3.07 6.18 2.14
C ALA A 197 -1.64 6.61 2.50
N ASP A 198 -1.45 7.62 3.36
CA ASP A 198 -0.14 7.99 3.90
C ASP A 198 0.53 6.84 4.66
N LEU A 199 -0.26 5.92 5.25
CA LEU A 199 0.25 4.72 5.89
C LEU A 199 0.99 3.80 4.89
N LEU A 200 0.70 3.95 3.60
CA LEU A 200 1.19 3.11 2.51
C LEU A 200 2.29 3.79 1.68
N THR A 201 2.58 5.06 1.93
CA THR A 201 3.55 5.86 1.16
C THR A 201 4.65 6.46 2.03
N LYS A 202 4.41 6.67 3.34
CA LYS A 202 5.28 7.46 4.21
C LYS A 202 5.73 6.70 5.46
N ALA A 203 6.93 7.04 5.92
CA ALA A 203 7.42 6.65 7.24
C ALA A 203 6.85 7.59 8.32
N LEU A 204 5.73 7.21 8.93
CA LEU A 204 5.01 8.06 9.87
C LEU A 204 5.55 8.01 11.30
N VAL A 205 5.44 9.15 12.01
CA VAL A 205 5.68 9.22 13.46
C VAL A 205 4.65 8.37 14.20
N ARG A 206 5.01 7.79 15.34
CA ARG A 206 4.23 6.80 16.11
C ARG A 206 2.80 7.23 16.41
N THR A 207 2.56 8.50 16.70
CA THR A 207 1.23 9.05 16.97
C THR A 207 0.36 9.02 15.73
N GLU A 208 0.86 9.56 14.62
CA GLU A 208 0.17 9.54 13.33
C GLU A 208 -0.01 8.13 12.77
N PHE A 209 1.02 7.29 12.86
CA PHE A 209 0.96 5.88 12.47
C PHE A 209 -0.18 5.15 13.19
N ARG A 210 -0.29 5.32 14.51
CA ARG A 210 -1.36 4.70 15.31
C ARG A 210 -2.73 5.22 14.90
N ARG A 211 -2.87 6.53 14.69
CA ARG A 211 -4.12 7.16 14.27
C ARG A 211 -4.57 6.64 12.90
N LYS A 212 -3.69 6.68 11.90
CA LYS A 212 -3.97 6.23 10.52
C LYS A 212 -4.22 4.72 10.46
N ARG A 213 -3.50 3.93 11.24
CA ARG A 213 -3.78 2.49 11.42
C ARG A 213 -5.19 2.23 11.96
N SER A 214 -5.62 3.00 12.97
CA SER A 214 -6.97 2.89 13.52
C SER A 214 -8.05 3.31 12.53
N MET A 215 -7.77 4.29 11.66
CA MET A 215 -8.67 4.66 10.55
C MET A 215 -8.79 3.55 9.50
N CYS A 216 -7.73 2.77 9.27
CA CYS A 216 -7.79 1.52 8.48
C CYS A 216 -8.37 0.33 9.28
N SER A 217 -9.25 0.59 10.24
CA SER A 217 -9.97 -0.41 11.05
C SER A 217 -9.10 -1.43 11.79
N LEU A 218 -7.78 -1.23 11.91
CA LEU A 218 -6.87 -2.13 12.61
C LEU A 218 -6.71 -1.66 14.06
N VAL A 219 -7.52 -2.24 14.94
CA VAL A 219 -7.70 -1.80 16.33
C VAL A 219 -7.36 -2.89 17.33
N ASP A 220 -7.07 -2.49 18.57
CA ASP A 220 -6.92 -3.42 19.68
C ASP A 220 -8.32 -3.73 20.23
N THR A 221 -8.68 -5.02 20.29
CA THR A 221 -9.99 -5.47 20.78
C THR A 221 -9.99 -5.82 22.27
N MET A 222 -8.88 -5.58 22.99
CA MET A 222 -8.76 -5.81 24.44
C MET A 222 -9.17 -4.59 25.30
N VAL A 223 -10.01 -3.70 24.77
CA VAL A 223 -10.63 -2.58 25.50
C VAL A 223 -12.14 -2.64 25.37
#